data_AF-A0A9C6WCM6-F1
#
_entry.id   AF-A0A9C6WCM6-F1
#
_cell.length_a   1.000
_cell.length_b   1.000
_cell.length_c   1.000
_cell.angle_alpha   90.00
_cell.angle_beta   90.00
_cell.angle_gamma   90.00
#
_symmetry.space_group_name_H-M   'P 1'
#
loop_
_entity.id
_entity.type
_entity.pdbx_description
1 polymer ?
#
loop_
_entity_poly.entity_id
_entity_poly.type
_entity_poly.pdbx_seq_one_letter_code
_entity_poly.pdbx_strand_id
1 'polypeptide(L)'
;METSSTTKTTTLTTPAKLYGKDLSEYDDVDVESLLAQLSPEEITILAKEVDPDDNFLPPDQRCGYECTKEATGPLNRKQLIEHINKQAIETPDQPEFEPYVQGKVRGKKWVPPPRDAREIEAEEQIAIDMGEEYEHALNDATQEEIIDLAAILGFHSMMNQDQYHASLLNKGQPVGLGWDGITKSTQQKLFPSDPPNSTDVEESIKRVKDDDNKLIDLNLNNIKNISDEKLEQLFAALPQNEHLEVLSLTNVGLTDKTALLLAEAIEKSKTLRVLNVETNFISPPVIVRLVQALLKCHTIEEFRASNQRSAVLGNKIEMEITNLVEKNSSLLRLGLHLEFNDARHRVAAHLQRNIDRSELQQGTLASRAATSPLPSSSPSTSTYTASASTCTSRTSEANHISPTRVKSLAAFEQFVKARTWTNATDSAHVLSSGRIARNQQVASASASSGAAAAAADGIEVIASTSSAALGLLRAGNEKEI
;
A
#
# COMPACT_ATOMS: atom_id res chain seq x y z
N MET A 1 -17.30 -10.68 59.81
CA MET A 1 -17.69 -10.80 58.39
C MET A 1 -16.85 -9.75 57.67
N GLU A 2 -16.06 -10.06 56.66
CA GLU A 2 -15.97 -11.28 55.82
C GLU A 2 -14.48 -11.66 55.66
N THR A 3 -14.05 -12.86 56.06
CA THR A 3 -13.72 -14.02 55.19
C THR A 3 -12.91 -13.70 53.92
N SER A 4 -11.71 -14.26 53.86
CA SER A 4 -11.10 -14.81 52.65
C SER A 4 -10.19 -15.97 53.04
N SER A 5 -10.28 -17.11 52.36
CA SER A 5 -9.55 -18.33 52.71
C SER A 5 -8.54 -18.75 51.63
N THR A 6 -7.26 -18.79 51.99
CA THR A 6 -6.23 -19.41 51.15
C THR A 6 -6.26 -20.93 51.32
N THR A 7 -6.55 -21.63 50.23
CA THR A 7 -6.68 -23.10 50.21
C THR A 7 -5.31 -23.73 49.95
N LYS A 8 -4.80 -24.54 50.90
CA LYS A 8 -3.54 -25.26 50.71
C LYS A 8 -3.72 -26.40 49.70
N THR A 9 -3.08 -26.28 48.54
CA THR A 9 -3.09 -27.33 47.50
C THR A 9 -1.90 -28.26 47.70
N THR A 10 -2.13 -29.43 48.28
CA THR A 10 -1.09 -30.45 48.50
C THR A 10 -0.86 -31.26 47.23
N THR A 11 0.07 -30.82 46.37
CA THR A 11 0.58 -31.65 45.26
C THR A 11 1.52 -32.74 45.77
N LEU A 12 1.23 -33.99 45.41
CA LEU A 12 2.05 -35.15 45.77
C LEU A 12 3.33 -35.20 44.90
N THR A 13 4.37 -34.51 45.34
CA THR A 13 5.74 -34.65 44.81
C THR A 13 6.71 -34.45 45.98
N THR A 14 7.78 -35.24 46.02
CA THR A 14 8.80 -35.16 47.08
C THR A 14 9.37 -33.74 47.12
N PRO A 15 9.41 -33.05 48.28
CA PRO A 15 9.94 -31.69 48.34
C PRO A 15 11.41 -31.69 47.88
N ALA A 16 11.71 -30.88 46.87
CA ALA A 16 13.06 -30.77 46.33
C ALA A 16 13.92 -30.00 47.33
N LYS A 17 14.67 -30.73 48.16
CA LYS A 17 15.47 -30.16 49.25
C LYS A 17 16.65 -29.34 48.74
N LEU A 18 16.46 -28.03 48.60
CA LEU A 18 17.53 -27.11 48.24
C LEU A 18 18.50 -26.98 49.43
N TYR A 19 19.78 -27.28 49.21
CA TYR A 19 20.82 -27.35 50.26
C TYR A 19 20.43 -28.13 51.54
N GLY A 20 19.56 -29.14 51.41
CA GLY A 20 19.13 -30.03 52.50
C GLY A 20 17.91 -29.56 53.30
N LYS A 21 17.46 -28.30 53.14
CA LYS A 21 16.25 -27.74 53.76
C LYS A 21 15.02 -27.96 52.88
N ASP A 22 13.83 -27.97 53.47
CA ASP A 22 12.57 -28.00 52.71
C ASP A 22 12.21 -26.60 52.21
N LEU A 23 11.64 -26.51 51.00
CA LEU A 23 11.39 -25.24 50.29
C LEU A 23 10.61 -24.20 51.11
N SER A 24 9.64 -24.65 51.91
CA SER A 24 8.84 -23.78 52.79
C SER A 24 9.63 -23.12 53.92
N GLU A 25 10.87 -23.55 54.21
CA GLU A 25 11.76 -22.82 55.13
C GLU A 25 12.39 -21.57 54.49
N TYR A 26 12.26 -21.39 53.16
CA TYR A 26 12.75 -20.22 52.43
C TYR A 26 11.66 -19.18 52.18
N ASP A 27 10.39 -19.58 52.11
CA ASP A 27 9.24 -18.68 51.91
C ASP A 27 9.07 -17.64 53.05
N ASP A 28 9.45 -18.01 54.28
CA ASP A 28 9.35 -17.19 55.50
C ASP A 28 10.66 -16.42 55.85
N VAL A 29 11.66 -16.38 54.97
CA VAL A 29 12.95 -15.71 55.25
C VAL A 29 12.89 -14.23 54.91
N ASP A 30 13.17 -13.38 55.91
CA ASP A 30 13.24 -11.93 55.74
C ASP A 30 14.39 -11.52 54.80
N VAL A 31 14.01 -11.01 53.63
CA VAL A 31 14.91 -10.54 52.57
C VAL A 31 15.74 -9.33 53.02
N GLU A 32 15.20 -8.46 53.88
CA GLU A 32 15.92 -7.27 54.37
C GLU A 32 17.06 -7.68 55.32
N SER A 33 16.82 -8.72 56.14
CA SER A 33 17.86 -9.35 56.98
C SER A 33 18.96 -10.05 56.16
N LEU A 34 18.65 -10.63 55.00
CA LEU A 34 19.66 -11.20 54.09
C LEU A 34 20.48 -10.12 53.40
N LEU A 35 19.83 -9.06 52.89
CA LEU A 35 20.50 -7.91 52.27
C LEU A 35 21.44 -7.19 53.26
N ALA A 36 21.06 -7.12 54.54
CA ALA A 36 21.91 -6.55 55.60
C ALA A 36 23.13 -7.40 55.98
N GLN A 37 23.22 -8.66 55.54
CA GLN A 37 24.36 -9.56 55.79
C GLN A 37 25.38 -9.61 54.64
N LEU A 38 25.00 -9.15 53.45
CA LEU A 38 25.86 -9.12 52.26
C LEU A 38 26.78 -7.89 52.28
N SER A 39 28.01 -8.04 51.77
CA SER A 39 28.89 -6.90 51.54
C SER A 39 28.41 -6.02 50.38
N PRO A 40 28.76 -4.72 50.33
CA PRO A 40 28.35 -3.84 49.23
C PRO A 40 28.88 -4.30 47.86
N GLU A 41 29.98 -5.07 47.82
CA GLU A 41 30.51 -5.68 46.60
C GLU A 41 29.62 -6.84 46.13
N GLU A 42 29.20 -7.72 47.04
CA GLU A 42 28.27 -8.83 46.72
C GLU A 42 26.87 -8.32 46.33
N ILE A 43 26.36 -7.27 46.98
CA ILE A 43 25.10 -6.61 46.59
C ILE A 43 25.21 -6.05 45.16
N THR A 44 26.36 -5.49 44.79
CA THR A 44 26.61 -4.97 43.43
C THR A 44 26.69 -6.09 42.39
N ILE A 45 27.21 -7.27 42.76
CA ILE A 45 27.24 -8.46 41.91
C ILE A 45 25.82 -9.02 41.72
N LEU A 46 25.04 -9.16 42.80
CA LEU A 46 23.66 -9.64 42.72
C LEU A 46 22.76 -8.70 41.90
N ALA A 47 22.97 -7.39 41.98
CA ALA A 47 22.30 -6.40 41.12
C ALA A 47 22.69 -6.50 39.63
N LYS A 48 23.74 -7.25 39.29
CA LYS A 48 24.21 -7.51 37.92
C LYS A 48 23.76 -8.88 37.38
N GLU A 49 23.39 -9.83 38.23
CA GLU A 49 22.91 -11.18 37.83
C GLU A 49 21.40 -11.22 37.50
N VAL A 50 20.85 -10.11 36.99
CA VAL A 50 19.49 -10.06 36.42
C VAL A 50 19.48 -10.81 35.08
N ASP A 51 18.46 -11.64 34.86
CA ASP A 51 18.29 -12.37 33.60
C ASP A 51 17.95 -11.39 32.44
N PRO A 52 18.78 -11.28 31.39
CA PRO A 52 18.54 -10.36 30.28
C PRO A 52 17.26 -10.68 29.48
N ASP A 53 16.73 -11.91 29.59
CA ASP A 53 15.48 -12.34 28.95
C ASP A 53 14.24 -12.20 29.87
N ASP A 54 14.37 -11.70 31.12
CA ASP A 54 13.20 -11.51 32.01
C ASP A 54 12.19 -10.54 31.40
N ASN A 55 11.02 -11.09 31.06
CA ASN A 55 9.99 -10.36 30.34
C ASN A 55 9.11 -9.46 31.23
N PHE A 56 9.24 -9.53 32.56
CA PHE A 56 8.54 -8.65 33.50
C PHE A 56 9.27 -7.33 33.75
N LEU A 57 10.59 -7.29 33.52
CA LEU A 57 11.38 -6.05 33.56
C LEU A 57 11.33 -5.29 32.22
N PRO A 58 11.28 -3.95 32.22
CA PRO A 58 11.44 -3.16 31.00
C PRO A 58 12.87 -3.31 30.46
N PRO A 59 13.10 -3.27 29.14
CA PRO A 59 14.42 -3.58 28.55
C PRO A 59 15.60 -2.78 29.10
N ASP A 60 15.37 -1.53 29.51
CA ASP A 60 16.37 -0.62 30.11
C ASP A 60 16.85 -1.06 31.51
N GLN A 61 16.15 -2.02 32.14
CA GLN A 61 16.46 -2.57 33.47
C GLN A 61 16.93 -4.04 33.42
N ARG A 62 16.97 -4.66 32.24
CA ARG A 62 17.45 -6.05 32.05
C ARG A 62 18.97 -6.16 31.99
N CYS A 63 19.66 -5.04 31.78
CA CYS A 63 21.12 -4.95 31.71
C CYS A 63 21.61 -3.75 32.52
N GLY A 64 22.59 -3.95 33.40
CA GLY A 64 23.25 -2.85 34.12
C GLY A 64 24.05 -1.92 33.18
N TYR A 65 24.08 -0.63 33.48
CA TYR A 65 24.82 0.37 32.68
C TYR A 65 26.33 0.30 32.94
N GLU A 66 27.06 -0.50 32.16
CA GLU A 66 28.49 -0.76 32.34
C GLU A 66 29.44 0.24 31.63
N CYS A 67 29.02 1.50 31.41
CA CYS A 67 29.89 2.49 30.77
C CYS A 67 30.81 3.19 31.78
N THR A 68 32.02 2.66 31.95
CA THR A 68 33.10 3.28 32.75
C THR A 68 33.75 4.50 32.10
N LYS A 69 33.23 4.98 30.96
CA LYS A 69 33.76 6.11 30.20
C LYS A 69 32.89 7.34 30.43
N GLU A 70 33.50 8.44 30.82
CA GLU A 70 32.84 9.74 30.92
C GLU A 70 32.25 10.17 29.56
N ALA A 71 31.23 11.03 29.62
CA ALA A 71 30.49 11.50 28.46
C ALA A 71 31.41 12.26 27.48
N THR A 72 31.95 11.54 26.50
CA THR A 72 32.73 12.12 25.42
C THR A 72 31.83 13.03 24.58
N GLY A 73 32.31 14.23 24.26
CA GLY A 73 31.51 15.32 23.70
C GLY A 73 30.94 15.09 22.29
N PRO A 74 30.39 16.14 21.65
CA PRO A 74 29.66 16.02 20.38
C PRO A 74 30.45 15.28 19.30
N LEU A 75 29.75 14.39 18.58
CA LEU A 75 30.35 13.35 17.74
C LEU A 75 31.20 13.89 16.58
N ASN A 76 32.52 13.88 16.75
CA ASN A 76 33.49 14.20 15.72
C ASN A 76 33.62 13.06 14.68
N ARG A 77 32.67 12.99 13.75
CA ARG A 77 32.58 11.94 12.70
C ARG A 77 33.90 11.69 11.95
N LYS A 78 34.73 12.72 11.73
CA LYS A 78 36.06 12.57 11.09
C LYS A 78 37.04 11.73 11.94
N GLN A 79 37.13 12.04 13.24
CA GLN A 79 38.01 11.32 14.18
C GLN A 79 37.56 9.87 14.37
N LEU A 80 36.25 9.60 14.35
CA LEU A 80 35.72 8.24 14.41
C LEU A 80 36.13 7.42 13.18
N ILE A 81 36.00 7.97 11.97
CA ILE A 81 36.40 7.29 10.72
C ILE A 81 37.92 7.04 10.70
N GLU A 82 38.72 8.02 11.13
CA GLU A 82 40.18 7.90 11.22
C GLU A 82 40.60 6.83 12.24
N HIS A 83 39.92 6.77 13.40
CA HIS A 83 40.16 5.73 14.41
C HIS A 83 39.78 4.33 13.92
N ILE A 84 38.62 4.16 13.26
CA ILE A 84 38.20 2.87 12.68
C ILE A 84 39.17 2.40 11.60
N ASN A 85 39.56 3.29 10.68
CA ASN A 85 40.53 2.98 9.63
C ASN A 85 41.89 2.58 10.23
N LYS A 86 42.35 3.31 11.26
CA LYS A 86 43.58 2.96 11.98
C LYS A 86 43.48 1.59 12.65
N GLN A 87 42.38 1.31 13.36
CA GLN A 87 42.15 0.04 14.04
C GLN A 87 42.07 -1.13 13.04
N ALA A 88 41.48 -0.93 11.86
CA ALA A 88 41.43 -1.93 10.79
C ALA A 88 42.80 -2.22 10.16
N ILE A 89 43.73 -1.26 10.17
CA ILE A 89 45.11 -1.43 9.68
C ILE A 89 46.03 -2.03 10.78
N GLU A 90 45.79 -1.70 12.04
CA GLU A 90 46.59 -2.20 13.18
C GLU A 90 46.13 -3.57 13.71
N THR A 91 44.92 -4.03 13.37
CA THR A 91 44.45 -5.38 13.70
C THR A 91 45.05 -6.38 12.70
N PRO A 92 45.90 -7.34 13.13
CA PRO A 92 46.46 -8.33 12.22
C PRO A 92 45.39 -9.33 11.77
N ASP A 93 45.43 -9.72 10.49
CA ASP A 93 44.60 -10.81 9.97
C ASP A 93 44.81 -12.09 10.78
N GLN A 94 43.72 -12.79 11.10
CA GLN A 94 43.80 -14.09 11.77
C GLN A 94 44.42 -15.12 10.80
N PRO A 95 45.43 -15.89 11.23
CA PRO A 95 46.08 -16.86 10.35
C PRO A 95 45.11 -17.98 9.95
N GLU A 96 44.94 -18.20 8.65
CA GLU A 96 44.14 -19.33 8.13
C GLU A 96 44.70 -20.66 8.68
N PHE A 97 43.88 -21.39 9.45
CA PHE A 97 44.27 -22.67 10.04
C PHE A 97 44.64 -23.73 8.97
N GLU A 98 44.04 -23.61 7.78
CA GLU A 98 44.52 -24.27 6.57
C GLU A 98 44.60 -23.25 5.42
N PRO A 99 45.80 -22.82 4.99
CA PRO A 99 45.94 -21.85 3.91
C PRO A 99 45.28 -22.29 2.60
N TYR A 100 44.58 -21.37 1.92
CA TYR A 100 43.97 -21.63 0.63
C TYR A 100 45.01 -22.00 -0.44
N VAL A 101 44.82 -23.16 -1.09
CA VAL A 101 45.65 -23.60 -2.23
C VAL A 101 44.77 -23.70 -3.47
N GLN A 102 45.04 -22.83 -4.44
CA GLN A 102 44.29 -22.74 -5.69
C GLN A 102 44.18 -24.10 -6.39
N GLY A 103 42.95 -24.50 -6.75
CA GLY A 103 42.65 -25.79 -7.39
C GLY A 103 42.54 -27.00 -6.45
N LYS A 104 42.87 -26.89 -5.16
CA LYS A 104 42.86 -28.01 -4.20
C LYS A 104 41.53 -28.09 -3.44
N VAL A 105 40.52 -28.70 -4.05
CA VAL A 105 39.23 -28.99 -3.39
C VAL A 105 39.46 -29.92 -2.20
N ARG A 106 39.32 -29.40 -0.97
CA ARG A 106 39.37 -30.18 0.28
C ARG A 106 37.96 -30.56 0.72
N GLY A 107 37.77 -31.85 1.00
CA GLY A 107 36.46 -32.45 1.29
C GLY A 107 36.15 -33.62 0.36
N LYS A 108 35.04 -34.32 0.60
CA LYS A 108 34.54 -35.31 -0.36
C LYS A 108 33.94 -34.53 -1.55
N LYS A 109 34.46 -34.74 -2.76
CA LYS A 109 33.80 -34.23 -3.97
C LYS A 109 32.37 -34.78 -3.99
N TRP A 110 31.38 -33.90 -3.97
CA TRP A 110 29.98 -34.32 -4.05
C TRP A 110 29.76 -35.04 -5.38
N VAL A 111 29.31 -36.29 -5.29
CA VAL A 111 28.83 -37.07 -6.43
C VAL A 111 27.31 -37.01 -6.35
N PRO A 112 26.60 -36.59 -7.42
CA PRO A 112 25.15 -36.67 -7.44
C PRO A 112 24.69 -38.10 -7.13
N PRO A 113 23.62 -38.30 -6.35
CA PRO A 113 22.91 -39.57 -6.36
C PRO A 113 22.55 -39.95 -7.80
N PRO A 114 22.50 -41.25 -8.15
CA PRO A 114 21.86 -41.67 -9.39
C PRO A 114 20.43 -41.11 -9.45
N ARG A 115 20.02 -40.55 -10.59
CA ARG A 115 18.62 -40.15 -10.82
C ARG A 115 17.71 -41.37 -10.66
N ASP A 116 16.48 -41.20 -10.18
CA ASP A 116 15.54 -42.32 -10.12
C ASP A 116 15.24 -42.79 -11.56
N ALA A 117 15.14 -44.10 -11.78
CA ALA A 117 14.79 -44.66 -13.08
C ALA A 117 13.45 -44.11 -13.59
N ARG A 118 12.55 -43.76 -12.67
CA ARG A 118 11.26 -43.11 -12.97
C ARG A 118 11.38 -41.67 -13.44
N GLU A 119 12.39 -40.93 -12.99
CA GLU A 119 12.69 -39.59 -13.50
C GLU A 119 13.25 -39.68 -14.92
N ILE A 120 14.07 -40.70 -15.19
CA ILE A 120 14.61 -40.98 -16.53
C ILE A 120 13.50 -41.44 -17.48
N GLU A 121 12.66 -42.41 -17.09
CA GLU A 121 11.49 -42.84 -17.88
C GLU A 121 10.48 -41.69 -18.11
N ALA A 122 10.37 -40.74 -17.17
CA ALA A 122 9.56 -39.54 -17.35
C ALA A 122 10.22 -38.52 -18.29
N GLU A 123 11.54 -38.28 -18.20
CA GLU A 123 12.27 -37.46 -19.19
C GLU A 123 12.19 -38.07 -20.60
N GLU A 124 12.29 -39.40 -20.73
CA GLU A 124 12.14 -40.14 -21.99
C GLU A 124 10.68 -40.16 -22.52
N GLN A 125 9.65 -40.16 -21.67
CA GLN A 125 8.25 -39.99 -22.09
C GLN A 125 7.86 -38.54 -22.39
N ILE A 126 8.61 -37.56 -21.86
CA ILE A 126 8.45 -36.13 -22.14
C ILE A 126 9.28 -35.70 -23.37
N ALA A 127 10.19 -36.55 -23.85
CA ALA A 127 10.79 -36.48 -25.19
C ALA A 127 9.73 -36.80 -26.26
N ILE A 128 8.86 -35.82 -26.50
CA ILE A 128 7.91 -35.82 -27.61
C ILE A 128 8.73 -35.94 -28.90
N ASP A 129 8.56 -37.04 -29.63
CA ASP A 129 9.09 -37.17 -30.99
C ASP A 129 8.43 -36.10 -31.87
N MET A 130 9.16 -34.99 -32.03
CA MET A 130 8.74 -33.86 -32.86
C MET A 130 8.99 -34.12 -34.34
N GLY A 131 9.68 -35.20 -34.71
CA GLY A 131 10.14 -35.46 -36.07
C GLY A 131 11.32 -34.57 -36.48
N GLU A 132 12.26 -35.18 -37.22
CA GLU A 132 13.55 -34.59 -37.60
C GLU A 132 13.43 -33.19 -38.24
N GLU A 133 12.38 -32.93 -39.04
CA GLU A 133 12.16 -31.64 -39.69
C GLU A 133 11.88 -30.49 -38.70
N TYR A 134 11.14 -30.76 -37.62
CA TYR A 134 10.78 -29.76 -36.63
C TYR A 134 11.86 -29.57 -35.55
N GLU A 135 12.58 -30.64 -35.19
CA GLU A 135 13.76 -30.50 -34.34
C GLU A 135 14.87 -29.70 -35.04
N HIS A 136 15.13 -29.96 -36.31
CA HIS A 136 16.08 -29.17 -37.11
C HIS A 136 15.63 -27.70 -37.22
N ALA A 137 14.33 -27.45 -37.46
CA ALA A 137 13.79 -26.09 -37.53
C ALA A 137 13.83 -25.32 -36.19
N LEU A 138 13.89 -26.00 -35.04
CA LEU A 138 14.06 -25.36 -33.73
C LEU A 138 15.54 -25.15 -33.36
N ASN A 139 16.45 -26.05 -33.77
CA ASN A 139 17.89 -25.89 -33.57
C ASN A 139 18.51 -24.83 -34.48
N ASP A 140 17.97 -24.65 -35.70
CA ASP A 140 18.41 -23.63 -36.65
C ASP A 140 17.79 -22.23 -36.40
N ALA A 141 16.74 -22.15 -35.57
CA ALA A 141 16.04 -20.90 -35.30
C ALA A 141 16.87 -19.94 -34.45
N THR A 142 16.84 -18.64 -34.78
CA THR A 142 17.52 -17.64 -33.95
C THR A 142 16.78 -17.42 -32.63
N GLN A 143 17.52 -17.03 -31.58
CA GLN A 143 16.95 -16.76 -30.26
C GLN A 143 15.81 -15.71 -30.31
N GLU A 144 15.89 -14.73 -31.22
CA GLU A 144 14.85 -13.71 -31.39
C GLU A 144 13.57 -14.28 -32.00
N GLU A 145 13.68 -15.19 -32.98
CA GLU A 145 12.53 -15.90 -33.56
C GLU A 145 11.85 -16.82 -32.55
N ILE A 146 12.64 -17.49 -31.67
CA ILE A 146 12.11 -18.32 -30.58
C ILE A 146 11.33 -17.45 -29.56
N ILE A 147 11.82 -16.26 -29.23
CA ILE A 147 11.12 -15.31 -28.35
C ILE A 147 9.81 -14.84 -29.02
N ASP A 148 9.84 -14.46 -30.30
CA ASP A 148 8.63 -14.06 -31.01
C ASP A 148 7.59 -15.18 -31.12
N LEU A 149 8.00 -16.44 -31.36
CA LEU A 149 7.11 -17.59 -31.42
C LEU A 149 6.41 -17.83 -30.08
N ALA A 150 7.16 -17.87 -28.99
CA ALA A 150 6.58 -18.09 -27.66
C ALA A 150 5.77 -16.88 -27.17
N ALA A 151 6.04 -15.66 -27.65
CA ALA A 151 5.17 -14.50 -27.43
C ALA A 151 3.84 -14.61 -28.20
N ILE A 152 3.85 -15.04 -29.47
CA ILE A 152 2.63 -15.33 -30.27
C ILE A 152 1.76 -16.39 -29.59
N LEU A 153 2.39 -17.38 -28.94
CA LEU A 153 1.72 -18.47 -28.23
C LEU A 153 1.37 -18.15 -26.77
N GLY A 154 1.64 -16.93 -26.29
CA GLY A 154 1.22 -16.46 -24.97
C GLY A 154 2.06 -16.96 -23.79
N PHE A 155 3.28 -17.44 -23.99
CA PHE A 155 4.20 -17.91 -22.93
C PHE A 155 4.85 -16.75 -22.14
N HIS A 156 4.01 -15.85 -21.61
CA HIS A 156 4.41 -14.68 -20.83
C HIS A 156 5.26 -15.02 -19.58
N SER A 157 5.09 -16.21 -19.00
CA SER A 157 5.82 -16.66 -17.80
C SER A 157 7.28 -17.04 -18.04
N MET A 158 7.73 -17.13 -19.29
CA MET A 158 9.10 -17.50 -19.67
C MET A 158 9.92 -16.30 -20.18
N MET A 159 9.40 -15.08 -20.07
CA MET A 159 9.97 -13.88 -20.70
C MET A 159 9.89 -12.67 -19.76
N ASN A 160 10.80 -11.70 -19.95
CA ASN A 160 10.63 -10.38 -19.36
C ASN A 160 9.49 -9.63 -20.06
N GLN A 161 8.77 -8.78 -19.34
CA GLN A 161 7.63 -8.03 -19.86
C GLN A 161 8.03 -7.14 -21.06
N ASP A 162 9.23 -6.56 -21.05
CA ASP A 162 9.75 -5.76 -22.16
C ASP A 162 9.99 -6.59 -23.44
N GLN A 163 10.47 -7.84 -23.34
CA GLN A 163 10.64 -8.75 -24.48
C GLN A 163 9.29 -9.14 -25.09
N TYR A 164 8.34 -9.54 -24.23
CA TYR A 164 6.98 -9.91 -24.65
C TYR A 164 6.25 -8.75 -25.33
N HIS A 165 6.36 -7.53 -24.80
CA HIS A 165 5.82 -6.33 -25.44
C HIS A 165 6.59 -5.95 -26.72
N ALA A 166 7.89 -6.24 -26.84
CA ALA A 166 8.68 -5.98 -28.05
C ALA A 166 8.23 -6.89 -29.22
N SER A 167 8.01 -8.19 -28.96
CA SER A 167 7.44 -9.13 -29.94
C SER A 167 6.04 -8.73 -30.38
N LEU A 168 5.12 -8.46 -29.44
CA LEU A 168 3.73 -8.07 -29.74
C LEU A 168 3.63 -6.77 -30.56
N LEU A 169 4.61 -5.86 -30.42
CA LEU A 169 4.68 -4.61 -31.16
C LEU A 169 5.60 -4.69 -32.40
N ASN A 170 6.18 -5.87 -32.69
CA ASN A 170 7.13 -6.12 -33.77
C ASN A 170 8.28 -5.08 -33.84
N LYS A 171 8.86 -4.76 -32.67
CA LYS A 171 9.90 -3.71 -32.53
C LYS A 171 11.34 -4.21 -32.59
N GLY A 172 11.55 -5.51 -32.78
CA GLY A 172 12.85 -6.18 -32.60
C GLY A 172 13.19 -6.38 -31.12
N GLN A 173 14.00 -7.39 -30.81
CA GLN A 173 14.35 -7.69 -29.42
C GLN A 173 15.40 -6.70 -28.87
N PRO A 174 15.33 -6.33 -27.57
CA PRO A 174 16.34 -5.49 -26.95
C PRO A 174 17.68 -6.23 -26.84
N VAL A 175 18.67 -5.78 -27.61
CA VAL A 175 20.01 -6.39 -27.68
C VAL A 175 20.64 -6.56 -26.30
N GLY A 176 21.02 -7.80 -25.96
CA GLY A 176 21.60 -8.17 -24.67
C GLY A 176 20.59 -8.66 -23.61
N LEU A 177 19.28 -8.54 -23.86
CA LEU A 177 18.25 -9.28 -23.11
C LEU A 177 17.90 -10.57 -23.87
N GLY A 178 18.77 -11.58 -23.75
CA GLY A 178 18.49 -12.95 -24.19
C GLY A 178 17.75 -13.78 -23.13
N TRP A 179 17.69 -15.10 -23.30
CA TRP A 179 17.26 -16.02 -22.25
C TRP A 179 18.27 -16.09 -21.09
N ASP A 180 19.56 -15.93 -21.41
CA ASP A 180 20.67 -15.73 -20.46
C ASP A 180 20.86 -14.23 -20.08
N GLY A 181 19.88 -13.38 -20.43
CA GLY A 181 19.94 -11.94 -20.21
C GLY A 181 19.62 -11.56 -18.76
N ILE A 182 20.52 -10.82 -18.11
CA ILE A 182 20.27 -10.30 -16.76
C ILE A 182 19.18 -9.22 -16.80
N THR A 183 17.95 -9.59 -16.42
CA THR A 183 16.82 -8.67 -16.26
C THR A 183 17.16 -7.57 -15.26
N LYS A 184 17.14 -6.31 -15.74
CA LYS A 184 17.32 -5.12 -14.92
C LYS A 184 15.96 -4.62 -14.43
N SER A 185 15.92 -4.05 -13.22
CA SER A 185 14.72 -3.37 -12.73
C SER A 185 14.33 -2.21 -13.65
N THR A 186 13.03 -2.09 -13.95
CA THR A 186 12.49 -1.03 -14.80
C THR A 186 12.78 0.33 -14.18
N GLN A 187 13.51 1.19 -14.89
CA GLN A 187 13.78 2.55 -14.43
C GLN A 187 12.46 3.34 -14.33
N GLN A 188 12.26 4.03 -13.20
CA GLN A 188 11.07 4.86 -13.00
C GLN A 188 11.04 5.98 -14.05
N LYS A 189 9.91 6.11 -14.76
CA LYS A 189 9.70 7.17 -15.74
C LYS A 189 9.58 8.50 -14.99
N LEU A 190 10.62 9.33 -15.08
CA LEU A 190 10.58 10.70 -14.60
C LEU A 190 9.68 11.51 -15.55
N PHE A 191 8.43 11.72 -15.12
CA PHE A 191 7.53 12.65 -15.80
C PHE A 191 7.92 14.09 -15.43
N PRO A 192 7.88 15.05 -16.39
CA PRO A 192 8.01 16.45 -16.05
C PRO A 192 6.83 16.88 -15.16
N SER A 193 7.06 17.85 -14.28
CA SER A 193 5.96 18.47 -13.52
C SER A 193 5.04 19.23 -14.46
N ASP A 194 3.73 18.99 -14.37
CA ASP A 194 2.72 19.76 -15.08
C ASP A 194 2.82 21.27 -14.78
N PRO A 195 2.46 22.15 -15.74
CA PRO A 195 2.50 23.59 -15.52
C PRO A 195 1.55 24.02 -14.38
N PRO A 196 1.91 25.04 -13.57
CA PRO A 196 1.03 25.56 -12.53
C PRO A 196 -0.33 26.03 -13.08
N ASN A 197 -1.39 25.84 -12.29
CA ASN A 197 -2.73 26.33 -12.62
C ASN A 197 -2.71 27.87 -12.78
N SER A 198 -3.14 28.36 -13.94
CA SER A 198 -3.14 29.79 -14.30
C SER A 198 -4.50 30.47 -14.10
N THR A 199 -5.43 29.84 -13.37
CA THR A 199 -6.77 30.39 -13.11
C THR A 199 -6.70 31.56 -12.13
N ASP A 200 -7.19 32.74 -12.53
CA ASP A 200 -7.28 33.90 -11.65
C ASP A 200 -8.40 33.70 -10.61
N VAL A 201 -8.05 33.86 -9.33
CA VAL A 201 -8.95 33.56 -8.20
C VAL A 201 -9.95 34.70 -7.98
N GLU A 202 -9.51 35.95 -8.14
CA GLU A 202 -10.34 37.14 -7.97
C GLU A 202 -11.38 37.27 -9.08
N GLU A 203 -10.99 37.04 -10.33
CA GLU A 203 -11.92 37.00 -11.47
C GLU A 203 -12.91 35.84 -11.31
N SER A 204 -12.45 34.66 -10.87
CA SER A 204 -13.32 33.51 -10.63
C SER A 204 -14.37 33.78 -9.54
N ILE A 205 -13.96 34.33 -8.39
CA ILE A 205 -14.88 34.72 -7.31
C ILE A 205 -15.90 35.75 -7.82
N LYS A 206 -15.45 36.73 -8.60
CA LYS A 206 -16.33 37.71 -9.21
C LYS A 206 -17.34 37.05 -10.16
N ARG A 207 -16.90 36.14 -11.05
CA ARG A 207 -17.78 35.45 -12.02
C ARG A 207 -18.78 34.49 -11.36
N VAL A 208 -18.43 33.86 -10.24
CA VAL A 208 -19.40 33.09 -9.42
C VAL A 208 -20.44 34.02 -8.78
N LYS A 209 -20.02 35.20 -8.30
CA LYS A 209 -20.89 36.20 -7.66
C LYS A 209 -21.79 36.97 -8.64
N ASP A 210 -21.32 37.20 -9.86
CA ASP A 210 -22.06 37.83 -10.95
C ASP A 210 -22.92 36.80 -11.74
N ASP A 211 -22.94 35.53 -11.32
CA ASP A 211 -23.66 34.37 -11.89
C ASP A 211 -23.46 34.15 -13.40
N ASP A 212 -22.20 34.11 -13.84
CA ASP A 212 -21.85 33.90 -15.25
C ASP A 212 -22.23 32.49 -15.73
N ASN A 213 -23.20 32.40 -16.64
CA ASN A 213 -23.70 31.16 -17.27
C ASN A 213 -22.61 30.31 -17.97
N LYS A 214 -21.40 30.87 -18.21
CA LYS A 214 -20.27 30.17 -18.80
C LYS A 214 -19.36 29.47 -17.79
N LEU A 215 -19.51 29.74 -16.48
CA LEU A 215 -18.64 29.19 -15.44
C LEU A 215 -19.27 27.92 -14.82
N ILE A 216 -19.26 26.84 -15.59
CA ILE A 216 -19.84 25.54 -15.19
C ILE A 216 -18.83 24.72 -14.33
N ASP A 217 -17.53 24.88 -14.59
CA ASP A 217 -16.43 24.24 -13.85
C ASP A 217 -15.47 25.32 -13.32
N LEU A 218 -15.21 25.28 -12.00
CA LEU A 218 -14.23 26.11 -11.32
C LEU A 218 -13.14 25.23 -10.69
N ASN A 219 -11.98 25.22 -11.32
CA ASN A 219 -10.81 24.45 -10.92
C ASN A 219 -9.71 25.35 -10.34
N LEU A 220 -9.62 25.39 -9.01
CA LEU A 220 -8.59 26.14 -8.27
C LEU A 220 -7.44 25.22 -7.78
N ASN A 221 -7.31 24.01 -8.33
CA ASN A 221 -6.38 23.00 -7.82
C ASN A 221 -4.92 23.47 -7.84
N ASN A 222 -4.19 23.12 -6.79
CA ASN A 222 -2.76 23.41 -6.56
C ASN A 222 -2.39 24.91 -6.45
N ILE A 223 -3.36 25.83 -6.36
CA ILE A 223 -3.10 27.27 -6.12
C ILE A 223 -2.79 27.47 -4.63
N LYS A 224 -1.50 27.55 -4.28
CA LYS A 224 -1.02 27.57 -2.89
C LYS A 224 -1.21 28.90 -2.14
N ASN A 225 -1.57 29.98 -2.85
CA ASN A 225 -1.58 31.35 -2.31
C ASN A 225 -2.98 31.97 -2.26
N ILE A 226 -4.02 31.16 -2.05
CA ILE A 226 -5.38 31.66 -1.78
C ILE A 226 -5.45 32.07 -0.30
N SER A 227 -5.90 33.29 -0.01
CA SER A 227 -6.18 33.73 1.37
C SER A 227 -7.54 33.21 1.84
N ASP A 228 -7.69 32.94 3.15
CA ASP A 228 -8.97 32.53 3.74
C ASP A 228 -10.11 33.50 3.35
N GLU A 229 -9.85 34.81 3.33
CA GLU A 229 -10.83 35.83 2.90
C GLU A 229 -11.39 35.61 1.48
N LYS A 230 -10.59 35.08 0.55
CA LYS A 230 -11.03 34.73 -0.81
C LYS A 230 -11.91 33.48 -0.80
N LEU A 231 -11.56 32.47 0.00
CA LEU A 231 -12.38 31.27 0.19
C LEU A 231 -13.72 31.61 0.85
N GLU A 232 -13.72 32.50 1.84
CA GLU A 232 -14.94 32.99 2.50
C GLU A 232 -15.84 33.77 1.53
N GLN A 233 -15.27 34.61 0.67
CA GLN A 233 -16.03 35.29 -0.40
C GLN A 233 -16.58 34.32 -1.44
N LEU A 234 -15.81 33.29 -1.83
CA LEU A 234 -16.26 32.25 -2.75
C LEU A 234 -17.46 31.49 -2.16
N PHE A 235 -17.34 30.99 -0.92
CA PHE A 235 -18.39 30.20 -0.27
C PHE A 235 -19.63 31.03 0.08
N ALA A 236 -19.48 32.34 0.31
CA ALA A 236 -20.61 33.26 0.44
C ALA A 236 -21.40 33.46 -0.88
N ALA A 237 -20.77 33.23 -2.04
CA ALA A 237 -21.42 33.37 -3.35
C ALA A 237 -22.12 32.07 -3.84
N LEU A 238 -21.59 30.88 -3.50
CA LEU A 238 -22.17 29.59 -3.91
C LEU A 238 -23.69 29.40 -3.66
N PRO A 239 -24.31 29.96 -2.60
CA PRO A 239 -25.77 29.88 -2.39
C PRO A 239 -26.63 30.69 -3.36
N GLN A 240 -26.04 31.61 -4.12
CA GLN A 240 -26.74 32.51 -5.04
C GLN A 240 -26.54 32.14 -6.51
N ASN A 241 -25.54 31.31 -6.81
CA ASN A 241 -25.15 30.93 -8.17
C ASN A 241 -26.02 29.78 -8.71
N GLU A 242 -26.54 29.91 -9.93
CA GLU A 242 -27.43 28.93 -10.57
C GLU A 242 -26.78 28.19 -11.77
N HIS A 243 -25.45 28.27 -11.93
CA HIS A 243 -24.75 27.75 -13.11
C HIS A 243 -23.48 26.91 -12.85
N LEU A 244 -22.87 26.97 -11.66
CA LEU A 244 -21.68 26.21 -11.32
C LEU A 244 -22.03 24.76 -10.93
N GLU A 245 -21.62 23.78 -11.75
CA GLU A 245 -21.82 22.34 -11.47
C GLU A 245 -20.61 21.68 -10.80
N VAL A 246 -19.39 22.13 -11.10
CA VAL A 246 -18.14 21.51 -10.65
C VAL A 246 -17.28 22.51 -9.88
N LEU A 247 -16.90 22.16 -8.65
CA LEU A 247 -15.99 22.95 -7.81
C LEU A 247 -14.83 22.07 -7.33
N SER A 248 -13.62 22.39 -7.78
CA SER A 248 -12.38 21.69 -7.40
C SER A 248 -11.43 22.59 -6.63
N LEU A 249 -11.11 22.16 -5.40
CA LEU A 249 -10.32 22.86 -4.39
C LEU A 249 -9.19 21.95 -3.86
N THR A 250 -8.59 21.13 -4.72
CA THR A 250 -7.53 20.18 -4.34
C THR A 250 -6.24 20.93 -4.01
N ASN A 251 -5.62 20.67 -2.85
CA ASN A 251 -4.31 21.25 -2.48
C ASN A 251 -4.28 22.79 -2.52
N VAL A 252 -5.32 23.43 -1.98
CA VAL A 252 -5.43 24.90 -1.82
C VAL A 252 -5.15 25.39 -0.39
N GLY A 253 -4.93 24.46 0.54
CA GLY A 253 -4.70 24.76 1.96
C GLY A 253 -5.98 24.94 2.79
N LEU A 254 -7.12 24.42 2.32
CA LEU A 254 -8.41 24.54 3.01
C LEU A 254 -8.32 24.00 4.45
N THR A 255 -8.78 24.79 5.43
CA THR A 255 -8.71 24.48 6.86
C THR A 255 -10.09 24.18 7.42
N ASP A 256 -10.17 23.63 8.64
CA ASP A 256 -11.44 23.38 9.33
C ASP A 256 -12.37 24.60 9.38
N LYS A 257 -11.84 25.82 9.58
CA LYS A 257 -12.64 27.06 9.60
C LYS A 257 -13.34 27.29 8.25
N THR A 258 -12.58 27.25 7.16
CA THR A 258 -13.09 27.52 5.81
C THR A 258 -13.92 26.34 5.27
N ALA A 259 -13.60 25.10 5.66
CA ALA A 259 -14.40 23.91 5.35
C ALA A 259 -15.77 23.88 6.06
N LEU A 260 -15.90 24.45 7.26
CA LEU A 260 -17.21 24.62 7.92
C LEU A 260 -18.10 25.63 7.18
N LEU A 261 -17.53 26.73 6.69
CA LEU A 261 -18.26 27.72 5.88
C LEU A 261 -18.67 27.14 4.52
N LEU A 262 -17.82 26.32 3.91
CA LEU A 262 -18.16 25.53 2.72
C LEU A 262 -19.34 24.57 3.01
N ALA A 263 -19.36 23.90 4.16
CA ALA A 263 -20.50 23.05 4.56
C ALA A 263 -21.82 23.85 4.64
N GLU A 264 -21.81 25.06 5.20
CA GLU A 264 -23.00 25.93 5.26
C GLU A 264 -23.41 26.52 3.90
N ALA A 265 -22.48 26.62 2.95
CA ALA A 265 -22.75 27.05 1.58
C ALA A 265 -23.39 25.92 0.76
N ILE A 266 -22.85 24.70 0.87
CA ILE A 266 -23.37 23.49 0.20
C ILE A 266 -24.84 23.24 0.54
N GLU A 267 -25.24 23.39 1.82
CA GLU A 267 -26.63 23.21 2.26
C GLU A 267 -27.66 24.10 1.54
N LYS A 268 -27.20 25.16 0.86
CA LYS A 268 -28.03 26.14 0.15
C LYS A 268 -27.82 26.12 -1.36
N SER A 269 -26.78 25.45 -1.87
CA SER A 269 -26.54 25.31 -3.31
C SER A 269 -27.56 24.34 -3.93
N LYS A 270 -27.95 24.63 -5.18
CA LYS A 270 -28.97 23.90 -5.95
C LYS A 270 -28.40 23.27 -7.24
N THR A 271 -27.09 23.39 -7.46
CA THR A 271 -26.48 23.30 -8.79
C THR A 271 -25.14 22.58 -8.78
N LEU A 272 -24.37 22.66 -7.68
CA LEU A 272 -23.18 21.85 -7.51
C LEU A 272 -23.53 20.35 -7.56
N ARG A 273 -22.85 19.64 -8.46
CA ARG A 273 -22.94 18.20 -8.69
C ARG A 273 -21.65 17.47 -8.33
N VAL A 274 -20.50 18.11 -8.53
CA VAL A 274 -19.17 17.58 -8.20
C VAL A 274 -18.43 18.56 -7.28
N LEU A 275 -18.00 18.06 -6.12
CA LEU A 275 -17.19 18.80 -5.17
C LEU A 275 -15.92 18.03 -4.82
N ASN A 276 -14.76 18.63 -5.07
CA ASN A 276 -13.46 18.07 -4.69
C ASN A 276 -12.73 18.97 -3.68
N VAL A 277 -12.42 18.41 -2.50
CA VAL A 277 -11.62 19.03 -1.43
C VAL A 277 -10.43 18.15 -0.99
N GLU A 278 -9.96 17.26 -1.88
CA GLU A 278 -8.81 16.36 -1.65
C GLU A 278 -7.51 17.11 -1.28
N THR A 279 -6.61 16.45 -0.54
CA THR A 279 -5.28 16.98 -0.22
C THR A 279 -5.31 18.34 0.49
N ASN A 280 -6.07 18.44 1.58
CA ASN A 280 -6.19 19.67 2.38
C ASN A 280 -5.96 19.39 3.90
N PHE A 281 -6.26 20.39 4.74
CA PHE A 281 -6.06 20.36 6.18
C PHE A 281 -7.36 20.15 6.97
N ILE A 282 -8.31 19.38 6.41
CA ILE A 282 -9.62 19.11 7.02
C ILE A 282 -9.49 17.95 8.03
N SER A 283 -10.03 18.13 9.24
CA SER A 283 -10.07 17.11 10.27
C SER A 283 -11.29 16.17 10.12
N PRO A 284 -11.21 14.90 10.61
CA PRO A 284 -12.29 13.92 10.43
C PRO A 284 -13.68 14.39 10.91
N PRO A 285 -13.84 15.13 12.04
CA PRO A 285 -15.14 15.69 12.43
C PRO A 285 -15.72 16.72 11.45
N VAL A 286 -14.88 17.48 10.75
CA VAL A 286 -15.35 18.44 9.73
C VAL A 286 -15.73 17.72 8.42
N ILE A 287 -15.09 16.60 8.09
CA ILE A 287 -15.55 15.71 7.01
C ILE A 287 -16.95 15.16 7.32
N VAL A 288 -17.24 14.75 8.56
CA VAL A 288 -18.60 14.39 8.99
C VAL A 288 -19.57 15.55 8.74
N ARG A 289 -19.20 16.78 9.15
CA ARG A 289 -20.05 17.97 8.98
C ARG A 289 -20.31 18.34 7.51
N LEU A 290 -19.35 18.07 6.62
CA LEU A 290 -19.52 18.18 5.16
C LEU A 290 -20.47 17.09 4.63
N VAL A 291 -20.32 15.83 5.03
CA VAL A 291 -21.25 14.75 4.64
C VAL A 291 -22.67 14.98 5.18
N GLN A 292 -22.82 15.61 6.36
CA GLN A 292 -24.10 16.09 6.87
C GLN A 292 -24.72 17.22 6.01
N ALA A 293 -23.91 18.06 5.35
CA ALA A 293 -24.41 19.07 4.42
C ALA A 293 -24.94 18.43 3.12
N LEU A 294 -24.29 17.38 2.61
CA LEU A 294 -24.76 16.59 1.46
C LEU A 294 -26.15 15.98 1.68
N LEU A 295 -26.57 15.74 2.93
CA LEU A 295 -27.92 15.25 3.23
C LEU A 295 -29.02 16.32 3.06
N LYS A 296 -28.68 17.61 2.99
CA LYS A 296 -29.62 18.69 2.65
C LYS A 296 -29.51 19.07 1.17
N CYS A 297 -28.31 19.01 0.62
CA CYS A 297 -28.01 19.30 -0.79
C CYS A 297 -28.19 18.05 -1.68
N HIS A 298 -29.40 17.82 -2.19
CA HIS A 298 -29.73 16.66 -3.03
C HIS A 298 -29.24 16.73 -4.49
N THR A 299 -28.27 17.59 -4.80
CA THR A 299 -27.75 17.79 -6.16
C THR A 299 -26.32 17.27 -6.32
N ILE A 300 -25.55 17.15 -5.24
CA ILE A 300 -24.20 16.60 -5.30
C ILE A 300 -24.28 15.08 -5.54
N GLU A 301 -23.75 14.68 -6.69
CA GLU A 301 -23.57 13.31 -7.16
C GLU A 301 -22.19 12.77 -6.76
N GLU A 302 -21.18 13.63 -6.66
CA GLU A 302 -19.80 13.22 -6.38
C GLU A 302 -19.11 14.15 -5.38
N PHE A 303 -18.68 13.58 -4.25
CA PHE A 303 -17.92 14.28 -3.21
C PHE A 303 -16.58 13.58 -2.98
N ARG A 304 -15.48 14.32 -3.15
CA ARG A 304 -14.11 13.82 -2.92
C ARG A 304 -13.42 14.59 -1.80
N ALA A 305 -12.87 13.86 -0.83
CA ALA A 305 -12.20 14.41 0.34
C ALA A 305 -11.01 13.55 0.81
N SER A 306 -10.44 12.71 -0.06
CA SER A 306 -9.28 11.86 0.25
C SER A 306 -7.98 12.65 0.50
N ASN A 307 -6.98 11.96 1.06
CA ASN A 307 -5.62 12.48 1.29
C ASN A 307 -5.54 13.74 2.20
N GLN A 308 -6.44 13.88 3.17
CA GLN A 308 -6.31 14.94 4.19
C GLN A 308 -5.09 14.71 5.09
N ARG A 309 -4.59 15.78 5.72
CA ARG A 309 -3.48 15.70 6.69
C ARG A 309 -3.69 14.66 7.81
N SER A 310 -4.94 14.40 8.22
CA SER A 310 -5.27 13.24 9.06
C SER A 310 -5.65 12.06 8.17
N ALA A 311 -4.67 11.24 7.80
CA ALA A 311 -4.90 10.07 6.94
C ALA A 311 -5.88 9.06 7.56
N VAL A 312 -5.86 8.91 8.89
CA VAL A 312 -6.80 8.06 9.64
C VAL A 312 -8.01 8.89 10.07
N LEU A 313 -9.21 8.38 9.75
CA LEU A 313 -10.50 8.94 10.18
C LEU A 313 -10.93 8.41 11.56
N GLY A 314 -10.73 7.10 11.78
CA GLY A 314 -11.07 6.38 13.00
C GLY A 314 -12.49 5.81 12.99
N ASN A 315 -12.67 4.62 13.58
CA ASN A 315 -13.87 3.79 13.48
C ASN A 315 -15.19 4.56 13.72
N LYS A 316 -15.27 5.35 14.80
CA LYS A 316 -16.48 6.13 15.12
C LYS A 316 -16.87 7.08 13.98
N ILE A 317 -15.89 7.74 13.36
CA ILE A 317 -16.11 8.71 12.27
C ILE A 317 -16.53 7.97 10.99
N GLU A 318 -15.86 6.88 10.63
CA GLU A 318 -16.22 6.10 9.43
C GLU A 318 -17.63 5.48 9.53
N MET A 319 -18.01 5.00 10.72
CA MET A 319 -19.36 4.51 10.98
C MET A 319 -20.40 5.63 10.98
N GLU A 320 -20.07 6.83 11.47
CA GLU A 320 -20.96 8.00 11.37
C GLU A 320 -21.14 8.44 9.91
N ILE A 321 -20.06 8.54 9.13
CA ILE A 321 -20.10 8.82 7.68
C ILE A 321 -20.93 7.77 6.95
N THR A 322 -20.77 6.48 7.26
CA THR A 322 -21.57 5.39 6.67
C THR A 322 -23.06 5.59 6.95
N ASN A 323 -23.43 5.83 8.21
CA ASN A 323 -24.82 6.07 8.64
C ASN A 323 -25.41 7.40 8.13
N LEU A 324 -24.60 8.28 7.53
CA LEU A 324 -25.03 9.49 6.82
C LEU A 324 -25.18 9.20 5.32
N VAL A 325 -24.21 8.53 4.69
CA VAL A 325 -24.24 8.15 3.28
C VAL A 325 -25.44 7.24 2.98
N GLU A 326 -25.77 6.29 3.86
CA GLU A 326 -26.96 5.43 3.74
C GLU A 326 -28.31 6.18 3.72
N LYS A 327 -28.33 7.44 4.18
CA LYS A 327 -29.52 8.33 4.12
C LYS A 327 -29.52 9.21 2.87
N ASN A 328 -28.42 9.25 2.11
CA ASN A 328 -28.27 10.10 0.94
C ASN A 328 -28.75 9.35 -0.33
N SER A 329 -29.56 10.03 -1.14
CA SER A 329 -30.14 9.51 -2.38
C SER A 329 -29.68 10.20 -3.66
N SER A 330 -28.84 11.24 -3.59
CA SER A 330 -28.21 11.90 -4.74
C SER A 330 -26.77 11.42 -4.97
N LEU A 331 -26.04 11.11 -3.89
CA LEU A 331 -24.63 10.76 -3.94
C LEU A 331 -24.42 9.42 -4.67
N LEU A 332 -23.66 9.47 -5.77
CA LEU A 332 -23.25 8.35 -6.62
C LEU A 332 -21.79 7.94 -6.37
N ARG A 333 -20.91 8.89 -6.01
CA ARG A 333 -19.48 8.63 -5.74
C ARG A 333 -18.99 9.34 -4.49
N LEU A 334 -18.30 8.57 -3.63
CA LEU A 334 -17.58 9.09 -2.46
C LEU A 334 -16.08 8.85 -2.62
N GLY A 335 -15.32 9.89 -2.93
CA GLY A 335 -13.86 9.87 -2.98
C GLY A 335 -13.25 10.01 -1.57
N LEU A 336 -13.48 9.04 -0.69
CA LEU A 336 -12.93 9.00 0.66
C LEU A 336 -12.36 7.60 0.96
N HIS A 337 -11.14 7.53 1.48
CA HIS A 337 -10.60 6.27 1.99
C HIS A 337 -11.26 5.91 3.32
N LEU A 338 -11.70 4.66 3.46
CA LEU A 338 -12.28 4.09 4.67
C LEU A 338 -11.46 2.86 5.02
N GLU A 339 -10.90 2.79 6.23
CA GLU A 339 -10.11 1.65 6.71
C GLU A 339 -11.00 0.45 7.05
N PHE A 340 -12.20 0.71 7.59
CA PHE A 340 -13.04 -0.34 8.14
C PHE A 340 -13.84 -1.07 7.06
N ASN A 341 -13.72 -2.41 7.03
CA ASN A 341 -14.37 -3.24 6.03
C ASN A 341 -15.91 -3.12 6.04
N ASP A 342 -16.57 -2.99 7.19
CA ASP A 342 -18.03 -2.80 7.24
C ASP A 342 -18.45 -1.49 6.53
N ALA A 343 -17.80 -0.38 6.90
CA ALA A 343 -17.99 0.93 6.29
C ALA A 343 -17.77 0.89 4.78
N ARG A 344 -16.66 0.30 4.31
CA ARG A 344 -16.39 0.11 2.87
C ARG A 344 -17.51 -0.63 2.13
N HIS A 345 -17.92 -1.80 2.61
CA HIS A 345 -18.93 -2.61 1.92
C HIS A 345 -20.31 -1.95 1.95
N ARG A 346 -20.70 -1.34 3.07
CA ARG A 346 -21.99 -0.65 3.22
C ARG A 346 -22.09 0.59 2.33
N VAL A 347 -21.06 1.44 2.33
CA VAL A 347 -20.98 2.61 1.45
C VAL A 347 -21.00 2.18 -0.02
N ALA A 348 -20.16 1.22 -0.43
CA ALA A 348 -20.13 0.76 -1.81
C ALA A 348 -21.49 0.18 -2.26
N ALA A 349 -22.11 -0.66 -1.44
CA ALA A 349 -23.42 -1.24 -1.74
C ALA A 349 -24.55 -0.19 -1.77
N HIS A 350 -24.44 0.90 -1.03
CA HIS A 350 -25.42 1.99 -1.08
C HIS A 350 -25.23 2.91 -2.28
N LEU A 351 -23.99 3.28 -2.60
CA LEU A 351 -23.67 4.05 -3.81
C LEU A 351 -24.09 3.30 -5.08
N GLN A 352 -23.88 1.98 -5.14
CA GLN A 352 -24.36 1.16 -6.26
C GLN A 352 -25.89 1.26 -6.42
N ARG A 353 -26.67 1.10 -5.35
CA ARG A 353 -28.15 1.27 -5.38
C ARG A 353 -28.59 2.68 -5.81
N ASN A 354 -27.76 3.69 -5.58
CA ASN A 354 -28.02 5.06 -6.05
C ASN A 354 -27.75 5.19 -7.55
N ILE A 355 -26.67 4.59 -8.06
CA ILE A 355 -26.35 4.47 -9.49
C ILE A 355 -27.48 3.71 -10.21
N ASP A 356 -27.80 2.49 -9.76
CA ASP A 356 -28.85 1.64 -10.34
C ASP A 356 -30.19 2.38 -10.46
N ARG A 357 -30.55 3.16 -9.43
CA ARG A 357 -31.77 3.98 -9.41
C ARG A 357 -31.72 5.14 -10.42
N SER A 358 -30.56 5.78 -10.57
CA SER A 358 -30.38 6.85 -11.56
C SER A 358 -30.49 6.33 -13.00
N GLU A 359 -29.91 5.15 -13.28
CA GLU A 359 -30.01 4.49 -14.58
C GLU A 359 -31.44 4.04 -14.89
N LEU A 360 -32.15 3.46 -13.92
CA LEU A 360 -33.57 3.12 -14.05
C LEU A 360 -34.45 4.34 -14.34
N GLN A 361 -34.17 5.49 -13.71
CA GLN A 361 -34.89 6.73 -14.00
C GLN A 361 -34.60 7.23 -15.43
N GLN A 362 -33.35 7.23 -15.87
CA GLN A 362 -32.98 7.61 -17.24
C GLN A 362 -33.60 6.67 -18.29
N GLY A 363 -33.57 5.35 -18.08
CA GLY A 363 -34.22 4.37 -18.97
C GLY A 363 -35.75 4.50 -19.00
N THR A 364 -36.38 4.83 -17.88
CA THR A 364 -37.83 5.11 -17.81
C THR A 364 -38.19 6.41 -18.54
N LEU A 365 -37.32 7.43 -18.52
CA LEU A 365 -37.51 8.66 -19.29
C LEU A 365 -37.30 8.43 -20.78
N ALA A 366 -36.25 7.70 -21.18
CA ALA A 366 -35.97 7.36 -22.58
C ALA A 366 -37.11 6.54 -23.23
N SER A 367 -37.64 5.54 -22.51
CA SER A 367 -38.79 4.75 -22.98
C SER A 367 -40.08 5.57 -23.06
N ARG A 368 -40.34 6.49 -22.11
CA ARG A 368 -41.47 7.43 -22.21
C ARG A 368 -41.34 8.42 -23.37
N ALA A 369 -40.12 8.90 -23.65
CA ALA A 369 -39.86 9.74 -24.82
C ALA A 369 -40.15 8.97 -26.13
N ALA A 370 -39.68 7.72 -26.23
CA ALA A 370 -39.94 6.85 -27.39
C ALA A 370 -41.43 6.46 -27.58
N THR A 371 -42.25 6.56 -26.53
CA THR A 371 -43.69 6.21 -26.56
C THR A 371 -44.60 7.43 -26.81
N SER A 372 -44.03 8.62 -27.04
CA SER A 372 -44.79 9.83 -27.33
C SER A 372 -45.13 9.94 -28.83
N PRO A 373 -46.41 10.06 -29.24
CA PRO A 373 -46.78 10.03 -30.66
C PRO A 373 -46.38 11.33 -31.38
N LEU A 374 -45.46 11.21 -32.35
CA LEU A 374 -45.12 12.29 -33.26
C LEU A 374 -46.30 12.63 -34.19
N PRO A 375 -46.57 13.93 -34.47
CA PRO A 375 -47.59 14.31 -35.44
C PRO A 375 -47.17 13.91 -36.86
N SER A 376 -48.12 13.39 -37.64
CA SER A 376 -47.87 12.80 -38.95
C SER A 376 -47.45 13.83 -40.01
N SER A 377 -46.25 13.67 -40.55
CA SER A 377 -45.85 14.23 -41.85
C SER A 377 -45.00 13.23 -42.63
N SER A 378 -45.27 13.10 -43.92
CA SER A 378 -44.62 12.10 -44.79
C SER A 378 -43.25 12.59 -45.28
N PRO A 379 -42.27 11.68 -45.50
CA PRO A 379 -40.90 12.07 -45.82
C PRO A 379 -40.76 12.57 -47.26
N SER A 380 -39.90 13.57 -47.46
CA SER A 380 -39.34 13.95 -48.76
C SER A 380 -37.82 13.83 -48.75
N THR A 381 -37.26 13.27 -49.82
CA THR A 381 -35.88 12.78 -49.89
C THR A 381 -34.82 13.88 -49.77
N SER A 382 -33.86 13.70 -48.86
CA SER A 382 -32.49 14.20 -49.04
C SER A 382 -31.48 13.27 -48.36
N THR A 383 -30.36 13.02 -49.02
CA THR A 383 -29.34 12.05 -48.61
C THR A 383 -28.24 12.72 -47.80
N TYR A 384 -28.06 12.30 -46.55
CA TYR A 384 -26.79 12.48 -45.83
C TYR A 384 -26.38 11.17 -45.16
N THR A 385 -25.12 10.77 -45.38
CA THR A 385 -24.57 9.48 -44.95
C THR A 385 -24.15 9.53 -43.49
N ALA A 386 -24.76 8.71 -42.64
CA ALA A 386 -24.32 8.53 -41.27
C ALA A 386 -23.08 7.61 -41.22
N SER A 387 -21.95 8.16 -40.77
CA SER A 387 -20.72 7.40 -40.54
C SER A 387 -20.85 6.53 -39.29
N ALA A 388 -21.39 5.32 -39.44
CA ALA A 388 -21.42 4.35 -38.36
C ALA A 388 -20.00 3.86 -38.02
N SER A 389 -19.59 4.03 -36.77
CA SER A 389 -18.30 3.54 -36.25
C SER A 389 -18.31 2.01 -36.10
N THR A 390 -18.23 1.30 -37.21
CA THR A 390 -18.01 -0.16 -37.22
C THR A 390 -16.55 -0.47 -36.88
N CYS A 391 -16.34 -1.55 -36.13
CA CYS A 391 -15.02 -2.04 -35.78
C CYS A 391 -14.15 -2.27 -37.03
N THR A 392 -12.92 -1.73 -37.01
CA THR A 392 -11.93 -1.98 -38.06
C THR A 392 -11.38 -3.41 -37.92
N SER A 393 -12.05 -4.36 -38.59
CA SER A 393 -11.44 -5.62 -38.96
C SER A 393 -10.17 -5.32 -39.75
N ARG A 394 -9.02 -5.74 -39.20
CA ARG A 394 -7.71 -5.39 -39.74
C ARG A 394 -7.52 -6.07 -41.09
N THR A 395 -7.47 -5.29 -42.17
CA THR A 395 -7.22 -5.80 -43.52
C THR A 395 -5.89 -6.55 -43.56
N SER A 396 -5.93 -7.77 -44.08
CA SER A 396 -4.77 -8.65 -44.17
C SER A 396 -3.83 -8.21 -45.30
N GLU A 397 -2.94 -7.27 -45.00
CA GLU A 397 -1.69 -7.17 -45.76
C GLU A 397 -0.90 -8.46 -45.51
N ALA A 398 -0.75 -9.27 -46.56
CA ALA A 398 -0.10 -10.57 -46.51
C ALA A 398 1.43 -10.40 -46.42
N ASN A 399 1.90 -10.01 -45.24
CA ASN A 399 3.33 -10.01 -44.91
C ASN A 399 3.90 -11.40 -45.18
N HIS A 400 4.97 -11.45 -45.98
CA HIS A 400 5.53 -12.69 -46.50
C HIS A 400 6.26 -13.45 -45.38
N ILE A 401 5.52 -14.28 -44.64
CA ILE A 401 6.10 -15.15 -43.61
C ILE A 401 7.12 -16.07 -44.31
N SER A 402 8.34 -16.14 -43.77
CA SER A 402 9.34 -17.07 -44.30
C SER A 402 8.84 -18.52 -44.12
N PRO A 403 9.11 -19.44 -45.07
CA PRO A 403 8.66 -20.82 -44.94
C PRO A 403 9.19 -21.49 -43.66
N THR A 404 10.37 -21.06 -43.18
CA THR A 404 10.93 -21.43 -41.88
C THR A 404 10.02 -21.05 -40.72
N ARG A 405 9.54 -19.80 -40.67
CA ARG A 405 8.70 -19.27 -39.58
C ARG A 405 7.27 -19.84 -39.59
N VAL A 406 6.79 -20.35 -40.72
CA VAL A 406 5.55 -21.17 -40.77
C VAL A 406 5.79 -22.56 -40.17
N LYS A 407 6.90 -23.22 -40.52
CA LYS A 407 7.24 -24.56 -40.01
C LYS A 407 7.52 -24.58 -38.51
N SER A 408 8.27 -23.61 -37.98
CA SER A 408 8.55 -23.53 -36.54
C SER A 408 7.32 -23.17 -35.70
N LEU A 409 6.35 -22.43 -36.26
CA LEU A 409 5.03 -22.25 -35.62
C LEU A 409 4.24 -23.58 -35.56
N ALA A 410 4.23 -24.35 -36.64
CA ALA A 410 3.56 -25.65 -36.70
C ALA A 410 4.19 -26.70 -35.76
N ALA A 411 5.52 -26.73 -35.68
CA ALA A 411 6.28 -27.50 -34.68
C ALA A 411 5.81 -27.19 -33.26
N PHE A 412 5.85 -25.91 -32.89
CA PHE A 412 5.61 -25.49 -31.53
C PHE A 412 4.13 -25.66 -31.13
N GLU A 413 3.18 -25.50 -32.06
CA GLU A 413 1.77 -25.87 -31.84
C GLU A 413 1.59 -27.36 -31.49
N GLN A 414 2.36 -28.28 -32.11
CA GLN A 414 2.30 -29.70 -31.80
C GLN A 414 2.89 -30.00 -30.41
N PHE A 415 4.03 -29.40 -30.07
CA PHE A 415 4.63 -29.48 -28.73
C PHE A 415 3.68 -28.99 -27.63
N VAL A 416 3.01 -27.86 -27.85
CA VAL A 416 2.01 -27.32 -26.90
C VAL A 416 0.82 -28.26 -26.77
N LYS A 417 0.28 -28.81 -27.88
CA LYS A 417 -0.84 -29.76 -27.84
C LYS A 417 -0.49 -31.02 -27.03
N ALA A 418 0.69 -31.60 -27.24
CA ALA A 418 1.18 -32.72 -26.44
C ALA A 418 1.24 -32.37 -24.93
N ARG A 419 1.80 -31.21 -24.59
CA ARG A 419 1.94 -30.76 -23.19
C ARG A 419 0.62 -30.36 -22.52
N THR A 420 -0.44 -30.07 -23.28
CA THR A 420 -1.79 -29.87 -22.69
C THR A 420 -2.48 -31.18 -22.27
N TRP A 421 -2.07 -32.34 -22.82
CA TRP A 421 -2.71 -33.62 -22.49
C TRP A 421 -2.26 -34.20 -21.14
N THR A 422 -1.04 -33.92 -20.68
CA THR A 422 -0.51 -34.48 -19.42
C THR A 422 -1.23 -34.00 -18.16
N ASN A 423 -1.94 -32.87 -18.23
CA ASN A 423 -2.65 -32.29 -17.07
C ASN A 423 -4.12 -32.76 -16.94
N ALA A 424 -4.63 -33.56 -17.88
CA ALA A 424 -6.07 -33.83 -17.98
C ALA A 424 -6.56 -35.10 -17.24
N THR A 425 -5.66 -36.02 -16.88
CA THR A 425 -6.04 -37.38 -16.43
C THR A 425 -5.78 -37.70 -14.96
N ASP A 426 -4.98 -36.92 -14.23
CA ASP A 426 -4.51 -37.28 -12.88
C ASP A 426 -5.42 -36.78 -11.74
N SER A 427 -6.71 -36.59 -12.02
CA SER A 427 -7.71 -36.00 -11.08
C SER A 427 -8.75 -37.00 -10.57
N ALA A 428 -8.37 -38.27 -10.34
CA ALA A 428 -9.30 -39.26 -9.80
C ALA A 428 -8.67 -40.50 -9.11
N HIS A 429 -7.98 -40.38 -7.95
CA HIS A 429 -8.10 -41.41 -6.89
C HIS A 429 -7.60 -41.00 -5.46
N VAL A 430 -8.57 -40.80 -4.56
CA VAL A 430 -8.59 -41.18 -3.12
C VAL A 430 -7.37 -40.90 -2.19
N LEU A 431 -7.53 -39.85 -1.38
CA LEU A 431 -7.20 -39.69 0.06
C LEU A 431 -6.53 -40.88 0.80
N SER A 432 -5.53 -40.68 1.67
CA SER A 432 -5.75 -40.13 3.03
C SER A 432 -4.46 -40.07 3.90
N SER A 433 -4.58 -39.48 5.10
CA SER A 433 -3.76 -39.77 6.30
C SER A 433 -2.29 -39.30 6.32
N GLY A 434 -2.05 -38.02 6.61
CA GLY A 434 -0.73 -37.50 7.01
C GLY A 434 -0.83 -36.16 7.75
N ARG A 435 -0.21 -36.02 8.93
CA ARG A 435 -0.23 -34.76 9.71
C ARG A 435 0.85 -33.81 9.23
N ILE A 436 0.49 -32.57 8.90
CA ILE A 436 1.38 -31.40 8.99
C ILE A 436 0.68 -30.36 9.86
N ALA A 437 1.42 -29.77 10.79
CA ALA A 437 0.94 -28.74 11.70
C ALA A 437 2.05 -27.71 11.97
N ARG A 438 1.65 -26.47 12.26
CA ARG A 438 2.50 -25.26 12.39
C ARG A 438 3.12 -24.78 11.06
N ASN A 439 3.32 -23.48 10.84
CA ASN A 439 2.76 -22.31 11.54
C ASN A 439 2.62 -21.16 10.54
N GLN A 440 1.48 -20.49 10.52
CA GLN A 440 1.32 -19.19 9.86
C GLN A 440 0.86 -18.19 10.93
N GLN A 441 1.82 -17.45 11.49
CA GLN A 441 1.57 -16.58 12.63
C GLN A 441 1.66 -15.12 12.20
N VAL A 442 0.48 -14.55 11.92
CA VAL A 442 0.30 -13.11 11.66
C VAL A 442 0.55 -12.33 12.95
N ALA A 443 1.35 -11.26 12.87
CA ALA A 443 1.65 -10.38 13.99
C ALA A 443 1.10 -8.96 13.75
N SER A 444 -0.22 -8.79 13.89
CA SER A 444 -0.87 -7.48 13.90
C SER A 444 -1.05 -7.00 15.34
N ALA A 445 -0.23 -6.04 15.79
CA ALA A 445 -0.28 -5.49 17.14
C ALA A 445 -0.89 -4.07 17.14
N SER A 446 -2.19 -3.97 17.40
CA SER A 446 -2.89 -2.70 17.59
C SER A 446 -2.76 -2.21 19.04
N ALA A 447 -2.24 -1.00 19.24
CA ALA A 447 -2.21 -0.34 20.56
C ALA A 447 -3.30 0.73 20.66
N SER A 448 -4.17 0.64 21.67
CA SER A 448 -5.17 1.66 22.01
C SER A 448 -5.38 1.71 23.53
N SER A 449 -5.60 2.92 24.08
CA SER A 449 -5.32 3.28 25.48
C SER A 449 -6.53 3.50 26.40
N GLY A 450 -6.33 3.35 27.71
CA GLY A 450 -7.05 4.01 28.82
C GLY A 450 -6.24 3.81 30.13
N ALA A 451 -5.89 4.80 30.97
CA ALA A 451 -6.65 5.89 31.62
C ALA A 451 -7.60 5.39 32.74
N ALA A 452 -7.71 5.98 33.95
CA ALA A 452 -6.91 6.96 34.74
C ALA A 452 -7.42 6.88 36.24
N ALA A 453 -7.08 7.68 37.27
CA ALA A 453 -6.35 8.95 37.48
C ALA A 453 -5.98 9.15 38.99
N ALA A 454 -5.39 10.30 39.35
CA ALA A 454 -5.18 10.87 40.71
C ALA A 454 -4.06 10.22 41.59
N ALA A 455 -3.43 10.93 42.56
CA ALA A 455 -3.70 12.26 43.14
C ALA A 455 -2.41 13.11 43.39
N ALA A 456 -2.58 14.31 43.97
CA ALA A 456 -1.57 15.35 44.27
C ALA A 456 -0.44 14.88 45.24
N ASP A 457 0.70 15.57 45.42
CA ASP A 457 0.84 16.99 45.81
C ASP A 457 2.27 17.57 45.58
N GLY A 458 2.43 18.90 45.64
CA GLY A 458 3.72 19.56 46.00
C GLY A 458 4.48 20.46 44.99
N ILE A 459 4.25 21.78 45.09
CA ILE A 459 5.26 22.88 45.06
C ILE A 459 5.91 23.34 43.71
N GLU A 460 5.84 24.65 43.45
CA GLU A 460 6.59 25.41 42.41
C GLU A 460 7.95 25.95 42.93
N VAL A 461 8.92 26.45 42.14
CA VAL A 461 8.95 26.91 40.72
C VAL A 461 10.21 26.31 40.02
N ILE A 462 10.89 26.79 38.96
CA ILE A 462 11.02 28.07 38.24
C ILE A 462 11.21 27.78 36.73
N ALA A 463 10.69 28.63 35.83
CA ALA A 463 10.87 28.49 34.37
C ALA A 463 11.83 29.53 33.77
N SER A 464 12.75 29.10 32.89
CA SER A 464 13.28 29.92 31.77
C SER A 464 14.06 29.09 30.73
N THR A 465 14.34 29.70 29.57
CA THR A 465 15.30 29.29 28.53
C THR A 465 15.14 27.90 27.87
N SER A 466 14.12 27.74 27.01
CA SER A 466 14.21 26.84 25.83
C SER A 466 13.32 27.28 24.65
N SER A 467 13.47 28.56 24.23
CA SER A 467 12.88 29.08 22.98
C SER A 467 13.94 29.37 21.90
N ALA A 468 15.20 29.62 22.29
CA ALA A 468 16.28 29.94 21.35
C ALA A 468 16.82 28.73 20.56
N ALA A 469 16.76 27.51 21.11
CA ALA A 469 17.40 26.32 20.53
C ALA A 469 16.73 25.81 19.24
N LEU A 470 15.41 25.98 19.10
CA LEU A 470 14.64 25.50 17.95
C LEU A 470 14.75 26.40 16.70
N GLY A 471 15.26 27.62 16.83
CA GLY A 471 15.42 28.55 15.70
C GLY A 471 16.59 28.22 14.75
N LEU A 472 17.66 27.58 15.26
CA LEU A 472 18.90 27.38 14.51
C LEU A 472 18.89 26.16 13.58
N LEU A 473 18.04 25.16 13.83
CA LEU A 473 17.99 23.93 13.05
C LEU A 473 17.23 24.04 11.71
N ARG A 474 16.66 25.21 11.38
CA ARG A 474 15.82 25.39 10.17
C ARG A 474 16.45 26.27 9.09
N ALA A 475 17.65 26.81 9.30
CA ALA A 475 18.31 27.75 8.39
C ALA A 475 19.44 27.12 7.53
N GLY A 476 19.69 25.82 7.66
CA GLY A 476 20.87 25.16 7.07
C GLY A 476 20.74 24.68 5.61
N ASN A 477 19.52 24.53 5.07
CA ASN A 477 19.29 23.83 3.80
C ASN A 477 19.05 24.75 2.57
N GLU A 478 19.31 26.05 2.70
CA GLU A 478 19.21 27.01 1.57
C GLU A 478 20.57 27.64 1.24
N LYS A 479 21.53 26.81 0.80
CA LYS A 479 22.70 27.21 -0.02
C LYS A 479 23.56 26.02 -0.43
N GLU A 480 23.24 25.44 -1.59
CA GLU A 480 24.24 24.97 -2.55
C GLU A 480 23.60 24.92 -3.95
N ILE A 481 24.32 25.46 -4.94
CA ILE A 481 24.03 25.47 -6.39
C ILE A 481 25.29 24.93 -7.06
#